data_AF-A0A2V8U3U2-F1
#
_entry.id   AF-A0A2V8U3U2-F1
#
_cell.length_a   1.000
_cell.length_b   1.000
_cell.length_c   1.000
_cell.angle_alpha   90.00
_cell.angle_beta   90.00
_cell.angle_gamma   90.00
#
_symmetry.space_group_name_H-M   'P 1'
#
loop_
_entity.id
_entity.type
_entity.pdbx_description
1 polymer ?
#
loop_
_entity_poly.entity_id
_entity_poly.type
_entity_poly.pdbx_seq_one_letter_code
_entity_poly.pdbx_strand_id
1 'polypeptide(L)'
;MAKTKHVAALALGAVAIGAGVYYASHHKPPAPSPAASTAPASPASGAAAQCDPSLWTHVYKPERLIAQPQGCISVTGTIADATADEKRHRKDGVRHEADGDTHGWLTLDQPYKTLLNAGNMTHQGGNLVFEIVCRFRVTQPDAEGVCEGYTSPIQVPPIGSHVRITGTYVQDTNHGKWMEIHPVSSIVLE
;
A
#
# COMPACT_ATOMS: atom_id res chain seq x y z
N MET A 1 34.38 41.68 10.89
CA MET A 1 35.03 42.50 9.82
C MET A 1 35.09 41.61 8.58
N ALA A 2 34.62 41.89 7.37
CA ALA A 2 33.98 43.02 6.69
C ALA A 2 33.06 42.43 5.56
N LYS A 3 31.82 42.90 5.41
CA LYS A 3 31.25 43.73 4.32
C LYS A 3 31.30 43.19 2.86
N THR A 4 30.12 42.79 2.37
CA THR A 4 29.36 43.34 1.21
C THR A 4 29.94 43.25 -0.23
N LYS A 5 29.16 42.75 -1.20
CA LYS A 5 28.44 43.53 -2.24
C LYS A 5 27.83 42.68 -3.38
N HIS A 6 26.60 43.01 -3.73
CA HIS A 6 25.84 42.60 -4.92
C HIS A 6 26.47 43.12 -6.22
N VAL A 7 26.26 42.40 -7.32
CA VAL A 7 26.16 43.00 -8.66
C VAL A 7 25.03 42.31 -9.42
N ALA A 8 23.97 43.09 -9.69
CA ALA A 8 23.02 42.83 -10.77
C ALA A 8 23.45 43.72 -11.96
N ALA A 9 23.35 43.20 -13.18
CA ALA A 9 23.45 44.00 -14.39
C ALA A 9 22.37 43.57 -15.38
N LEU A 10 21.44 44.50 -15.63
CA LEU A 10 20.51 44.49 -16.76
C LEU A 10 21.28 44.68 -18.07
N ALA A 11 20.81 44.05 -19.14
CA ALA A 11 21.03 44.53 -20.50
C ALA A 11 19.70 44.55 -21.27
N LEU A 12 19.32 45.75 -21.71
CA LEU A 12 18.22 46.08 -22.61
C LEU A 12 18.70 46.03 -24.07
N GLY A 13 17.80 45.66 -24.99
CA GLY A 13 17.91 45.92 -26.43
C GLY A 13 17.16 44.87 -27.25
N ALA A 14 16.48 45.14 -28.35
CA ALA A 14 15.97 46.36 -28.98
C ALA A 14 14.84 45.89 -29.94
N VAL A 15 13.89 46.77 -30.21
CA VAL A 15 12.69 46.55 -31.04
C VAL A 15 13.07 46.49 -32.52
N ALA A 16 12.48 45.58 -33.29
CA ALA A 16 12.42 45.65 -34.74
C ALA A 16 10.95 45.57 -35.19
N ILE A 17 10.54 46.59 -35.95
CA ILE A 17 9.21 46.77 -36.57
C ILE A 17 9.26 46.14 -37.96
N GLY A 18 8.29 45.30 -38.31
CA GLY A 18 8.07 44.80 -39.66
C GLY A 18 6.57 44.80 -39.98
N ALA A 19 6.17 45.59 -40.97
CA ALA A 19 4.78 45.78 -41.40
C ALA A 19 4.46 44.99 -42.68
N GLY A 20 3.17 44.66 -42.84
CA GLY A 20 2.54 44.19 -44.09
C GLY A 20 2.32 42.67 -44.14
N VAL A 21 1.20 42.13 -44.62
CA VAL A 21 0.08 42.64 -45.42
C VAL A 21 -1.15 41.75 -45.14
N TYR A 22 -2.33 42.36 -45.12
CA TYR A 22 -3.64 41.70 -45.04
C TYR A 22 -3.93 40.87 -46.30
N TYR A 23 -4.38 39.62 -46.13
CA TYR A 23 -5.29 38.96 -47.08
C TYR A 23 -6.42 38.31 -46.29
N ALA A 24 -7.62 38.86 -46.44
CA ALA A 24 -8.86 38.25 -45.98
C ALA A 24 -9.50 37.50 -47.15
N SER A 25 -9.93 36.25 -46.91
CA SER A 25 -11.00 35.62 -47.69
C SER A 25 -11.60 34.40 -46.96
N HIS A 26 -12.84 34.60 -46.55
CA HIS A 26 -14.00 33.70 -46.66
C HIS A 26 -14.05 32.33 -45.93
N HIS A 27 -14.76 32.39 -44.79
CA HIS A 27 -15.66 31.46 -44.11
C HIS A 27 -15.84 30.00 -44.58
N LYS A 28 -15.70 29.08 -43.62
CA LYS A 28 -16.72 28.09 -43.23
C LYS A 28 -16.42 27.53 -41.81
N PRO A 29 -17.33 27.62 -40.83
CA PRO A 29 -17.14 26.93 -39.54
C PRO A 29 -17.66 25.50 -39.61
N PRO A 30 -16.87 24.47 -39.23
CA PRO A 30 -17.43 23.18 -38.83
C PRO A 30 -17.76 23.19 -37.32
N ALA A 31 -18.88 22.54 -37.00
CA ALA A 31 -19.52 22.44 -35.69
C ALA A 31 -18.65 21.81 -34.60
N PRO A 32 -18.94 22.07 -33.30
CA PRO A 32 -18.31 21.32 -32.21
C PRO A 32 -18.89 19.90 -32.17
N SER A 33 -18.03 18.90 -32.32
CA SER A 33 -18.38 17.50 -32.03
C SER A 33 -17.82 17.12 -30.66
N PRO A 34 -18.64 16.62 -29.72
CA PRO A 34 -18.18 16.14 -28.43
C PRO A 34 -17.68 14.70 -28.60
N ALA A 35 -16.36 14.51 -28.71
CA ALA A 35 -15.77 13.20 -28.56
C ALA A 35 -15.77 12.85 -27.06
N ALA A 36 -16.83 12.18 -26.63
CA ALA A 36 -16.91 11.50 -25.34
C ALA A 36 -15.79 10.45 -25.28
N SER A 37 -14.76 10.72 -24.49
CA SER A 37 -13.74 9.75 -24.15
C SER A 37 -14.37 8.73 -23.19
N THR A 38 -14.75 7.57 -23.71
CA THR A 38 -15.12 6.41 -22.88
C THR A 38 -13.87 5.87 -22.21
N ALA A 39 -13.51 6.46 -21.07
CA ALA A 39 -12.64 5.79 -20.12
C ALA A 39 -13.35 4.50 -19.64
N PRO A 40 -12.64 3.36 -19.52
CA PRO A 40 -13.21 2.19 -18.88
C PRO A 40 -13.56 2.55 -17.44
N ALA A 41 -14.80 2.26 -17.05
CA ALA A 41 -15.28 2.47 -15.71
C ALA A 41 -14.40 1.66 -14.73
N SER A 42 -13.72 2.37 -13.82
CA SER A 42 -13.19 1.77 -12.61
C SER A 42 -14.33 1.03 -11.89
N PRO A 43 -14.14 -0.22 -11.42
CA PRO A 43 -15.16 -0.84 -10.61
C PRO A 43 -15.33 -0.02 -9.32
N ALA A 44 -16.59 0.07 -8.93
CA ALA A 44 -17.18 1.02 -8.02
C ALA A 44 -16.44 1.22 -6.69
N SER A 45 -16.29 2.50 -6.36
CA SER A 45 -16.43 3.08 -5.03
C SER A 45 -17.36 2.31 -4.08
N GLY A 46 -16.86 2.05 -2.86
CA GLY A 46 -17.59 2.50 -1.67
C GLY A 46 -18.21 1.47 -0.74
N ALA A 47 -18.05 0.16 -0.95
CA ALA A 47 -18.26 -0.77 0.16
C ALA A 47 -17.07 -0.60 1.10
N ALA A 48 -17.30 -0.17 2.34
CA ALA A 48 -16.30 -0.32 3.38
C ALA A 48 -15.91 -1.80 3.37
N ALA A 49 -14.66 -2.11 2.99
CA ALA A 49 -14.18 -3.47 2.98
C ALA A 49 -14.40 -4.02 4.39
N GLN A 50 -15.25 -5.05 4.50
CA GLN A 50 -15.55 -5.70 5.75
C GLN A 50 -14.58 -6.85 5.93
N CYS A 51 -14.21 -7.14 7.17
CA CYS A 51 -13.41 -8.33 7.46
C CYS A 51 -14.21 -9.58 7.16
N ASP A 52 -13.51 -10.58 6.64
CA ASP A 52 -14.04 -11.92 6.46
C ASP A 52 -13.76 -12.73 7.73
N PRO A 53 -14.77 -12.97 8.60
CA PRO A 53 -14.56 -13.71 9.84
C PRO A 53 -14.22 -15.18 9.58
N SER A 54 -14.54 -15.73 8.41
CA SER A 54 -14.20 -17.12 8.09
C SER A 54 -12.69 -17.36 8.04
N LEU A 55 -11.89 -16.33 7.75
CA LEU A 55 -10.43 -16.44 7.71
C LEU A 55 -9.82 -16.81 9.07
N TRP A 56 -10.51 -16.58 10.18
CA TRP A 56 -10.05 -17.02 11.50
C TRP A 56 -9.93 -18.54 11.62
N THR A 57 -10.64 -19.34 10.81
CA THR A 57 -10.47 -20.81 10.81
C THR A 57 -9.17 -21.27 10.19
N HIS A 58 -8.46 -20.36 9.51
CA HIS A 58 -7.18 -20.62 8.84
C HIS A 58 -5.99 -20.03 9.59
N VAL A 59 -6.23 -19.37 10.72
CA VAL A 59 -5.17 -18.86 11.59
C VAL A 59 -4.60 -20.02 12.41
N TYR A 60 -3.31 -20.32 12.22
CA TYR A 60 -2.59 -21.25 13.08
C TYR A 60 -2.42 -20.64 14.48
N LYS A 61 -2.69 -21.37 15.57
CA LYS A 61 -2.60 -20.88 16.99
C LYS A 61 -3.26 -19.51 17.23
N PRO A 62 -4.59 -19.38 17.00
CA PRO A 62 -5.29 -18.11 17.15
C PRO A 62 -5.29 -17.56 18.58
N GLU A 63 -5.12 -18.41 19.59
CA GLU A 63 -5.06 -18.03 21.00
C GLU A 63 -3.90 -17.08 21.34
N ARG A 64 -2.88 -16.98 20.47
CA ARG A 64 -1.79 -16.00 20.64
C ARG A 64 -2.19 -14.57 20.27
N LEU A 65 -3.27 -14.40 19.51
CA LEU A 65 -3.68 -13.12 18.93
C LEU A 65 -4.71 -12.42 19.82
N ILE A 66 -4.35 -11.25 20.35
CA ILE A 66 -5.28 -10.43 21.13
C ILE A 66 -5.94 -9.42 20.19
N ALA A 67 -7.19 -9.68 19.83
CA ALA A 67 -8.01 -8.74 19.08
C ALA A 67 -8.15 -7.42 19.84
N GLN A 68 -7.86 -6.32 19.15
CA GLN A 68 -7.96 -4.98 19.72
C GLN A 68 -9.40 -4.47 19.68
N PRO A 69 -9.77 -3.48 20.51
CA PRO A 69 -11.12 -2.92 20.52
C PRO A 69 -11.61 -2.37 19.17
N GLN A 70 -10.70 -1.92 18.32
CA GLN A 70 -10.98 -1.47 16.97
C GLN A 70 -11.46 -2.62 16.07
N GLY A 71 -11.08 -3.86 16.38
CA GLY A 71 -11.50 -5.06 15.66
C GLY A 71 -11.12 -5.01 14.19
N CYS A 72 -12.13 -5.03 13.33
CA CYS A 72 -11.95 -4.91 11.89
C CYS A 72 -11.62 -3.47 11.48
N ILE A 73 -10.48 -3.25 10.83
CA ILE A 73 -10.09 -1.92 10.34
C ILE A 73 -9.62 -1.96 8.89
N SER A 74 -9.59 -0.77 8.26
CA SER A 74 -8.89 -0.53 7.00
C SER A 74 -7.85 0.56 7.21
N VAL A 75 -6.62 0.28 6.79
CA VAL A 75 -5.48 1.21 6.90
C VAL A 75 -4.84 1.40 5.54
N THR A 76 -4.22 2.55 5.33
CA THR A 76 -3.48 2.85 4.10
C THR A 76 -1.99 2.97 4.38
N GLY A 77 -1.18 2.66 3.39
CA GLY A 77 0.28 2.76 3.48
C GLY A 77 0.97 2.23 2.24
N THR A 78 2.30 2.14 2.33
CA THR A 78 3.15 1.64 1.25
C THR A 78 3.74 0.27 1.62
N ILE A 79 3.67 -0.70 0.70
CA ILE A 79 4.30 -2.02 0.90
C ILE A 79 5.83 -1.85 1.00
N ALA A 80 6.40 -2.28 2.12
CA ALA A 80 7.84 -2.31 2.34
C ALA A 80 8.40 -3.72 2.15
N ASP A 81 9.69 -3.83 1.85
CA ASP A 81 10.38 -5.13 1.75
C ASP A 81 10.65 -5.69 3.16
N ALA A 82 9.81 -6.64 3.61
CA ALA A 82 9.97 -7.33 4.89
C ALA A 82 11.12 -8.36 4.89
N THR A 83 11.78 -8.54 3.74
CA THR A 83 12.92 -9.46 3.56
C THR A 83 14.24 -8.71 3.41
N ALA A 84 14.24 -7.38 3.52
CA ALA A 84 15.41 -6.54 3.32
C ALA A 84 16.57 -6.85 4.26
N ASP A 85 16.27 -7.34 5.47
CA ASP A 85 17.26 -7.73 6.47
C ASP A 85 17.62 -9.24 6.40
N GLU A 86 17.01 -10.00 5.50
CA GLU A 86 17.30 -11.42 5.31
C GLU A 86 18.48 -11.64 4.35
N LYS A 87 19.23 -12.73 4.56
CA LYS A 87 20.28 -13.14 3.62
C LYS A 87 19.75 -13.41 2.20
N ARG A 88 18.47 -13.74 2.08
CA ARG A 88 17.82 -14.05 0.81
C ARG A 88 16.54 -13.23 0.67
N HIS A 89 16.64 -12.16 -0.11
CA HIS A 89 15.51 -11.32 -0.44
C HIS A 89 14.49 -12.11 -1.28
N ARG A 90 13.21 -11.79 -1.10
CA ARG A 90 12.10 -12.35 -1.88
C ARG A 90 11.54 -11.30 -2.82
N LYS A 91 11.17 -11.72 -4.02
CA LYS A 91 10.67 -10.79 -5.07
C LYS A 91 9.31 -10.19 -4.74
N ASP A 92 8.50 -10.90 -3.97
CA ASP A 92 7.20 -10.45 -3.47
C ASP A 92 7.32 -9.62 -2.18
N GLY A 93 8.51 -9.48 -1.59
CA GLY A 93 8.79 -8.57 -0.47
C GLY A 93 8.20 -8.99 0.87
N VAL A 94 7.65 -10.20 0.97
CA VAL A 94 7.11 -10.75 2.22
C VAL A 94 7.89 -11.99 2.62
N ARG A 95 8.00 -12.27 3.92
CA ARG A 95 8.49 -13.58 4.35
C ARG A 95 7.39 -14.62 4.16
N HIS A 96 7.81 -15.86 3.92
CA HIS A 96 6.92 -17.01 3.78
C HIS A 96 7.04 -17.77 5.10
N GLU A 97 6.13 -17.49 6.04
CA GLU A 97 6.18 -18.12 7.35
C GLU A 97 5.85 -19.61 7.24
N ALA A 98 6.35 -20.40 8.20
CA ALA A 98 6.34 -21.85 8.08
C ALA A 98 4.92 -22.45 8.12
N ASP A 99 3.97 -21.75 8.75
CA ASP A 99 2.54 -22.06 8.78
C ASP A 99 1.80 -21.74 7.48
N GLY A 100 2.47 -21.12 6.51
CA GLY A 100 1.90 -20.80 5.19
C GLY A 100 1.43 -19.35 5.05
N ASP A 101 1.53 -18.55 6.12
CA ASP A 101 1.11 -17.16 6.09
C ASP A 101 2.18 -16.27 5.46
N THR A 102 1.77 -15.07 5.02
CA THR A 102 2.74 -14.02 4.71
C THR A 102 3.21 -13.37 6.00
N HIS A 103 4.48 -12.97 6.10
CA HIS A 103 4.87 -11.87 6.99
C HIS A 103 5.22 -10.66 6.14
N GLY A 104 4.27 -9.75 5.97
CA GLY A 104 4.45 -8.52 5.18
C GLY A 104 4.61 -7.28 6.03
N TRP A 105 5.26 -6.24 5.47
CA TRP A 105 5.40 -4.93 6.10
C TRP A 105 4.66 -3.86 5.32
N LEU A 106 3.86 -3.08 6.06
CA LEU A 106 3.21 -1.87 5.57
C LEU A 106 3.76 -0.65 6.31
N THR A 107 4.39 0.26 5.59
CA THR A 107 4.71 1.59 6.11
C THR A 107 3.42 2.41 6.12
N LEU A 108 2.85 2.61 7.31
CA LEU A 108 1.56 3.27 7.48
C LEU A 108 1.60 4.77 7.12
N ASP A 109 0.53 5.23 6.49
CA ASP A 109 0.26 6.65 6.34
C ASP A 109 -0.12 7.29 7.69
N GLN A 110 -0.09 8.63 7.73
CA GLN A 110 -0.87 9.35 8.74
C GLN A 110 -2.36 9.29 8.36
N PRO A 111 -3.29 9.08 9.31
CA PRO A 111 -3.11 9.09 10.77
C PRO A 111 -2.81 7.71 11.40
N TYR A 112 -2.67 6.65 10.60
CA TYR A 112 -2.61 5.27 11.07
C TYR A 112 -1.35 4.90 11.83
N LYS A 113 -0.26 5.69 11.75
CA LYS A 113 0.98 5.44 12.51
C LYS A 113 0.77 5.26 14.02
N THR A 114 -0.32 5.80 14.58
CA THR A 114 -0.71 5.61 15.98
C THR A 114 -1.09 4.16 16.34
N LEU A 115 -1.30 3.29 15.35
CA LEU A 115 -1.54 1.86 15.52
C LEU A 115 -0.25 1.06 15.76
N LEU A 116 0.93 1.67 15.62
CA LEU A 116 2.17 0.97 15.90
C LEU A 116 2.48 0.98 17.39
N ASN A 117 3.00 -0.13 17.90
CA ASN A 117 3.49 -0.21 19.27
C ASN A 117 5.02 -0.35 19.30
N ALA A 118 5.58 -0.44 20.51
CA ALA A 118 7.03 -0.61 20.70
C ALA A 118 7.58 -1.83 19.96
N GLY A 119 6.83 -2.94 19.92
CA GLY A 119 7.21 -4.15 19.20
C GLY A 119 7.34 -3.94 17.69
N ASN A 120 6.43 -3.19 17.07
CA ASN A 120 6.57 -2.79 15.67
C ASN A 120 7.85 -1.95 15.46
N MET A 121 8.09 -0.99 16.35
CA MET A 121 9.23 -0.09 16.24
C MET A 121 10.57 -0.81 16.37
N THR A 122 10.69 -1.77 17.30
CA THR A 122 11.96 -2.43 17.59
C THR A 122 12.21 -3.70 16.79
N HIS A 123 11.15 -4.41 16.37
CA HIS A 123 11.29 -5.72 15.69
C HIS A 123 10.84 -5.71 14.24
N GLN A 124 10.04 -4.72 13.81
CA GLN A 124 9.43 -4.67 12.48
C GLN A 124 9.82 -3.40 11.70
N GLY A 125 10.91 -2.75 12.10
CA GLY A 125 11.44 -1.56 11.44
C GLY A 125 10.48 -0.36 11.45
N GLY A 126 9.53 -0.31 12.39
CA GLY A 126 8.48 0.71 12.41
C GLY A 126 7.38 0.52 11.37
N ASN A 127 7.19 -0.71 10.88
CA ASN A 127 6.10 -1.08 10.00
C ASN A 127 5.00 -1.83 10.74
N LEU A 128 3.77 -1.75 10.22
CA LEU A 128 2.69 -2.64 10.60
C LEU A 128 2.91 -3.99 9.91
N VAL A 129 2.74 -5.08 10.65
CA VAL A 129 2.76 -6.42 10.07
C VAL A 129 1.39 -6.71 9.45
N PHE A 130 1.37 -7.41 8.32
CA PHE A 130 0.14 -7.95 7.76
C PHE A 130 0.35 -9.41 7.37
N GLU A 131 -0.62 -10.26 7.71
CA GLU A 131 -0.57 -11.69 7.44
C GLU A 131 -1.80 -12.13 6.64
N ILE A 132 -1.56 -12.49 5.38
CA ILE A 132 -2.51 -13.20 4.54
C ILE A 132 -2.38 -14.68 4.89
N VAL A 133 -3.43 -15.23 5.51
CA VAL A 133 -3.44 -16.63 5.93
C VAL A 133 -3.36 -17.59 4.75
N CYS A 134 -2.62 -18.69 4.89
CA CYS A 134 -2.54 -19.78 3.91
C CYS A 134 -2.24 -19.30 2.47
N ARG A 135 -1.34 -18.33 2.32
CA ARG A 135 -0.94 -17.80 1.00
C ARG A 135 0.11 -18.68 0.33
N PHE A 136 0.96 -19.33 1.13
CA PHE A 136 2.09 -20.13 0.70
C PHE A 136 1.96 -21.58 1.15
N ARG A 137 2.88 -22.42 0.65
CA ARG A 137 2.94 -23.82 1.05
C ARG A 137 3.36 -23.94 2.51
N VAL A 138 2.51 -24.56 3.33
CA VAL A 138 2.84 -24.94 4.71
C VAL A 138 4.07 -25.85 4.73
N THR A 139 5.01 -25.57 5.62
CA THR A 139 6.20 -26.39 5.87
C THR A 139 6.31 -26.84 7.32
N GLN A 140 5.50 -26.27 8.22
CA GLN A 140 5.38 -26.62 9.61
C GLN A 140 4.33 -27.72 9.81
N PRO A 141 4.70 -28.93 10.28
CA PRO A 141 3.78 -30.09 10.31
C PRO A 141 2.50 -29.88 11.12
N ASP A 142 2.57 -29.17 12.25
CA ASP A 142 1.40 -28.94 13.11
C ASP A 142 0.50 -27.78 12.64
N ALA A 143 0.87 -27.11 11.54
CA ALA A 143 0.04 -26.10 10.88
C ALA A 143 -0.66 -26.62 9.60
N GLU A 144 -0.37 -27.84 9.15
CA GLU A 144 -0.90 -28.37 7.87
C GLU A 144 -2.44 -28.35 7.82
N GLY A 145 -3.09 -28.70 8.94
CA GLY A 145 -4.55 -28.80 9.01
C GLY A 145 -5.27 -27.46 8.88
N VAL A 146 -4.67 -26.33 9.28
CA VAL A 146 -5.38 -25.03 9.22
C VAL A 146 -5.52 -24.51 7.79
N CYS A 147 -4.65 -24.95 6.87
CA CYS A 147 -4.69 -24.58 5.45
C CYS A 147 -5.22 -25.71 4.55
N GLU A 148 -5.71 -26.82 5.12
CA GLU A 148 -6.18 -27.93 4.32
C GLU A 148 -7.39 -27.53 3.46
N GLY A 149 -7.27 -27.74 2.13
CA GLY A 149 -8.32 -27.39 1.18
C GLY A 149 -8.50 -25.88 0.94
N TYR A 150 -7.66 -25.03 1.53
CA TYR A 150 -7.73 -23.59 1.38
C TYR A 150 -6.40 -22.99 0.92
N THR A 151 -6.47 -22.05 0.00
CA THR A 151 -5.34 -21.19 -0.37
C THR A 151 -5.89 -19.80 -0.60
N SER A 152 -5.31 -18.80 0.07
CA SER A 152 -5.84 -17.45 -0.03
C SER A 152 -5.75 -16.91 -1.46
N PRO A 153 -6.84 -16.32 -1.99
CA PRO A 153 -6.84 -15.70 -3.31
C PRO A 153 -6.17 -14.31 -3.30
N ILE A 154 -5.90 -13.75 -2.12
CA ILE A 154 -5.37 -12.40 -1.96
C ILE A 154 -3.94 -12.35 -2.53
N GLN A 155 -3.70 -11.40 -3.42
CA GLN A 155 -2.39 -11.19 -4.00
C GLN A 155 -1.62 -10.16 -3.18
N VAL A 156 -0.31 -10.39 -3.03
CA VAL A 156 0.62 -9.42 -2.45
C VAL A 156 0.98 -8.40 -3.54
N PRO A 157 0.64 -7.11 -3.39
CA PRO A 157 1.06 -6.10 -4.34
C PRO A 157 2.58 -5.91 -4.34
N PRO A 158 3.19 -5.45 -5.44
CA PRO A 158 4.63 -5.19 -5.49
C PRO A 158 5.12 -4.26 -4.38
N ILE A 159 6.36 -4.45 -3.93
CA ILE A 159 7.06 -3.51 -3.03
C ILE A 159 6.95 -2.08 -3.61
N GLY A 160 6.65 -1.11 -2.76
CA GLY A 160 6.45 0.28 -3.13
C GLY A 160 5.03 0.64 -3.59
N SER A 161 4.14 -0.34 -3.72
CA SER A 161 2.73 -0.05 -4.00
C SER A 161 2.07 0.65 -2.82
N HIS A 162 1.30 1.69 -3.10
CA HIS A 162 0.37 2.28 -2.13
C HIS A 162 -0.92 1.48 -2.13
N VAL A 163 -1.40 1.12 -0.93
CA VAL A 163 -2.50 0.17 -0.77
C VAL A 163 -3.40 0.55 0.40
N ARG A 164 -4.64 0.07 0.32
CA ARG A 164 -5.52 -0.15 1.47
C ARG A 164 -5.48 -1.61 1.88
N ILE A 165 -5.19 -1.89 3.14
CA ILE A 165 -5.31 -3.24 3.72
C ILE A 165 -6.47 -3.24 4.72
N THR A 166 -7.32 -4.25 4.60
CA THR A 166 -8.44 -4.49 5.51
C THR A 166 -8.28 -5.84 6.19
N GLY A 167 -8.48 -5.90 7.49
CA GLY A 167 -8.49 -7.15 8.25
C GLY A 167 -8.63 -6.91 9.74
N THR A 168 -8.48 -7.97 10.53
CA THR A 168 -8.60 -7.85 11.99
C THR A 168 -7.33 -7.29 12.58
N TYR A 169 -7.45 -6.23 13.38
CA TYR A 169 -6.32 -5.62 14.08
C TYR A 169 -6.06 -6.32 15.41
N VAL A 170 -4.89 -6.93 15.53
CA VAL A 170 -4.52 -7.79 16.66
C VAL A 170 -3.12 -7.47 17.16
N GLN A 171 -2.83 -7.94 18.38
CA GLN A 171 -1.47 -8.03 18.90
C GLN A 171 -1.05 -9.49 18.97
N ASP A 172 0.06 -9.87 18.33
CA ASP A 172 0.68 -11.19 18.52
C ASP A 172 1.37 -11.22 19.88
N THR A 173 1.20 -12.28 20.68
CA THR A 173 1.82 -12.38 22.02
C THR A 173 3.04 -13.30 22.11
N ASN A 174 3.32 -14.09 21.08
CA ASN A 174 4.40 -15.09 21.07
C ASN A 174 5.73 -14.55 20.55
N HIS A 175 5.72 -13.44 19.81
CA HIS A 175 6.92 -12.84 19.25
C HIS A 175 7.35 -11.54 19.97
N GLY A 176 7.83 -10.54 19.22
CA GLY A 176 8.19 -9.20 19.72
C GLY A 176 7.01 -8.32 20.13
N LYS A 177 5.82 -8.93 20.27
CA LYS A 177 4.57 -8.32 20.70
C LYS A 177 4.08 -7.15 19.84
N TRP A 178 4.37 -7.19 18.54
CA TRP A 178 3.96 -6.15 17.59
C TRP A 178 2.46 -6.21 17.29
N MET A 179 1.97 -5.11 16.72
CA MET A 179 0.63 -5.02 16.15
C MET A 179 0.63 -5.47 14.70
N GLU A 180 -0.48 -6.06 14.27
CA GLU A 180 -0.64 -6.55 12.91
C GLU A 180 -2.10 -6.53 12.43
N ILE A 181 -2.27 -6.60 11.11
CA ILE A 181 -3.52 -7.01 10.49
C ILE A 181 -3.43 -8.52 10.24
N HIS A 182 -4.13 -9.31 11.05
CA HIS A 182 -4.19 -10.77 10.95
C HIS A 182 -5.57 -11.25 11.42
N PRO A 183 -6.36 -11.94 10.57
CA PRO A 183 -6.09 -12.21 9.16
C PRO A 183 -6.40 -10.99 8.28
N VAL A 184 -5.64 -10.85 7.18
CA VAL A 184 -5.96 -9.90 6.10
C VAL A 184 -7.16 -10.41 5.29
N SER A 185 -8.20 -9.58 5.18
CA SER A 185 -9.40 -9.88 4.37
C SER A 185 -9.34 -9.30 2.96
N SER A 186 -8.66 -8.17 2.76
CA SER A 186 -8.43 -7.65 1.41
C SER A 186 -7.22 -6.71 1.34
N ILE A 187 -6.65 -6.60 0.14
CA ILE A 187 -5.65 -5.60 -0.21
C ILE A 187 -6.08 -4.98 -1.55
N VAL A 188 -6.17 -3.65 -1.59
CA VAL A 188 -6.57 -2.89 -2.78
C VAL A 188 -5.50 -1.85 -3.10
N LEU A 189 -5.08 -1.75 -4.36
CA LEU A 189 -4.19 -0.69 -4.83
C LEU A 189 -4.88 0.68 -4.74
N GLU A 190 -4.14 1.70 -4.35
CA GLU A 190 -4.58 3.10 -4.33
C GLU A 190 -3.79 3.98 -5.31
#